data_AF-A0A7C3VSV4-F1
#
_entry.id   AF-A0A7C3VSV4-F1
#
_cell.length_a   1.000
_cell.length_b   1.000
_cell.length_c   1.000
_cell.angle_alpha   90.00
_cell.angle_beta   90.00
_cell.angle_gamma   90.00
#
_symmetry.space_group_name_H-M   'P 1'
#
loop_
_entity.id
_entity.type
_entity.pdbx_description
1 polymer ?
#
loop_
_entity_poly.entity_id
_entity_poly.type
_entity_poly.pdbx_seq_one_letter_code
_entity_poly.pdbx_strand_id
1 'polypeptide(L)'
;MALHNRPDFADYKQEGHNWITLVTGEYYPDILDDACNLYEPVLVKFGQLLKSSESSERLLIEISRTSAQWMRIQLARVFRKYVSPETPVEMLKKKTKVREICDNFGSGFRPIQEVQAAYATRPIRDEALCAVLWEYKDRGKKGYDLTERLFSMWRSRFPELEIKGPSGAGKDILMEQVFPDYPNPKRPVDFVIYDNNNNRAVLAIGLARYDSDRGGAQEDDRPGGYRNCADEILEYAKSHNLKTKVIFLNDGPGLLLGSMWDDYAKLEESGNGKIMVLTLRMIPERITTEWLHS
;
A
#
# COMPACT_ATOMS: atom_id res chain seq x y z
N MET A 1 27.64 22.49 -17.95
CA MET A 1 27.85 22.81 -16.52
C MET A 1 27.55 21.55 -15.73
N ALA A 2 28.45 21.18 -14.83
CA ALA A 2 28.68 19.80 -14.39
C ALA A 2 27.51 19.20 -13.58
N LEU A 3 27.23 17.92 -13.85
CA LEU A 3 26.46 16.97 -13.01
C LEU A 3 27.11 16.71 -11.62
N HIS A 4 27.98 17.60 -11.13
CA HIS A 4 28.75 17.39 -9.91
C HIS A 4 28.12 18.15 -8.74
N ASN A 5 27.84 17.42 -7.67
CA ASN A 5 27.26 17.80 -6.38
C ASN A 5 25.73 17.80 -6.25
N ARG A 6 25.03 16.86 -6.88
CA ARG A 6 23.78 16.39 -6.25
C ARG A 6 24.15 15.33 -5.21
N PRO A 7 23.74 15.45 -3.93
CA PRO A 7 24.03 14.42 -2.94
C PRO A 7 23.26 13.12 -3.26
N ASP A 8 23.88 11.99 -2.99
CA ASP A 8 23.28 10.66 -3.11
C ASP A 8 22.46 10.33 -1.86
N PHE A 9 21.63 9.29 -1.90
CA PHE A 9 20.65 9.00 -0.84
C PHE A 9 21.34 8.66 0.48
N ALA A 10 22.54 8.07 0.39
CA ALA A 10 23.42 7.81 1.51
C ALA A 10 23.78 9.08 2.30
N ASP A 11 23.98 10.21 1.61
CA ASP A 11 24.46 11.46 2.22
C ASP A 11 23.47 12.07 3.22
N TYR A 12 22.18 11.74 3.07
CA TYR A 12 21.10 12.26 3.92
C TYR A 12 20.96 11.46 5.23
N LYS A 13 21.67 10.34 5.41
CA LYS A 13 21.46 9.39 6.52
C LYS A 13 21.67 10.02 7.89
N GLN A 14 22.71 10.84 8.05
CA GLN A 14 23.07 11.44 9.34
C GLN A 14 21.93 12.30 9.91
N GLU A 15 21.16 12.96 9.02
CA GLU A 15 20.02 13.79 9.36
C GLU A 15 18.69 13.19 8.87
N GLY A 16 18.62 11.87 8.71
CA GLY A 16 17.50 11.21 8.02
C GLY A 16 16.11 11.55 8.59
N HIS A 17 16.03 11.85 9.89
CA HIS A 17 14.81 12.30 10.56
C HIS A 17 14.23 13.61 10.00
N ASN A 18 15.07 14.51 9.47
CA ASN A 18 14.64 15.74 8.81
C ASN A 18 14.07 15.49 7.41
N TRP A 19 14.42 14.35 6.81
CA TRP A 19 14.12 14.04 5.42
C TRP A 19 12.92 13.11 5.24
N ILE A 20 12.41 12.52 6.30
CA ILE A 20 11.18 11.71 6.26
C ILE A 20 9.93 12.53 6.54
N THR A 21 8.79 12.06 6.04
CA THR A 21 7.46 12.58 6.32
C THR A 21 6.78 11.68 7.35
N LEU A 22 6.42 12.23 8.51
CA LEU A 22 5.58 11.54 9.48
C LEU A 22 4.10 11.75 9.14
N VAL A 23 3.38 10.67 8.91
CA VAL A 23 1.90 10.70 8.86
C VAL A 23 1.38 10.68 10.30
N THR A 24 0.68 11.75 10.68
CA THR A 24 -0.01 11.85 11.98
C THR A 24 -1.09 10.78 12.09
N GLY A 25 -1.09 10.04 13.21
CA GLY A 25 -2.17 9.12 13.57
C GLY A 25 -3.19 9.80 14.50
N GLU A 26 -4.35 9.17 14.65
CA GLU A 26 -5.33 9.54 15.67
C GLU A 26 -4.89 8.93 17.02
N TYR A 27 -5.13 9.65 18.13
CA TYR A 27 -4.75 9.18 19.46
C TYR A 27 -5.78 8.21 20.04
N TYR A 28 -5.29 7.22 20.79
CA TYR A 28 -6.13 6.46 21.72
C TYR A 28 -6.10 7.16 23.09
N PRO A 29 -7.23 7.31 23.82
CA PRO A 29 -8.56 6.80 23.53
C PRO A 29 -9.46 7.72 22.69
N ASP A 30 -8.97 8.86 22.21
CA ASP A 30 -9.77 9.92 21.55
C ASP A 30 -10.62 9.41 20.36
N ILE A 31 -10.20 8.33 19.68
CA ILE A 31 -10.96 7.69 18.59
C ILE A 31 -12.19 6.88 19.04
N LEU A 32 -12.34 6.56 20.33
CA LEU A 32 -13.25 5.50 20.78
C LEU A 32 -14.72 5.81 20.50
N ASP A 33 -15.15 7.05 20.70
CA ASP A 33 -16.54 7.44 20.46
C ASP A 33 -16.90 7.30 18.98
N ASP A 34 -16.06 7.82 18.10
CA ASP A 34 -16.27 7.71 16.65
C ASP A 34 -16.18 6.26 16.17
N ALA A 35 -15.26 5.47 16.72
CA ALA A 35 -15.15 4.05 16.41
C ALA A 35 -16.39 3.27 16.83
N CYS A 36 -16.91 3.52 18.03
CA CYS A 36 -18.13 2.89 18.51
C CYS A 36 -19.33 3.29 17.65
N ASN A 37 -19.50 4.59 17.36
CA ASN A 37 -20.58 5.09 16.52
C ASN A 37 -20.57 4.45 15.12
N LEU A 38 -19.37 4.25 14.56
CA LEU A 38 -19.20 3.63 13.24
C LEU A 38 -19.52 2.12 13.26
N TYR A 39 -19.07 1.39 14.28
CA TYR A 39 -19.12 -0.08 14.28
C TYR A 39 -20.29 -0.70 15.05
N GLU A 40 -20.96 0.04 15.94
CA GLU A 40 -22.13 -0.47 16.67
C GLU A 40 -23.22 -1.02 15.74
N PRO A 41 -23.62 -0.36 14.64
CA PRO A 41 -24.58 -0.93 13.69
C PRO A 41 -24.11 -2.25 13.05
N VAL A 42 -22.79 -2.39 12.86
CA VAL A 42 -22.18 -3.63 12.34
C VAL A 42 -22.30 -4.75 13.37
N LEU A 43 -21.99 -4.46 14.64
CA LEU A 43 -22.06 -5.44 15.72
C LEU A 43 -23.50 -5.89 15.93
N VAL A 44 -24.47 -4.97 15.98
CA VAL A 44 -25.89 -5.31 16.06
C VAL A 44 -26.30 -6.23 14.90
N LYS A 45 -25.91 -5.91 13.67
CA LYS A 45 -26.22 -6.75 12.50
C LYS A 45 -25.55 -8.11 12.57
N PHE A 46 -24.30 -8.18 13.02
CA PHE A 46 -23.59 -9.44 13.21
C PHE A 46 -24.30 -10.32 14.24
N GLY A 47 -24.70 -9.77 15.39
CA GLY A 47 -25.45 -10.48 16.41
C GLY A 47 -26.80 -11.02 15.91
N GLN A 48 -27.50 -10.28 15.04
CA GLN A 48 -28.73 -10.77 14.39
C GLN A 48 -28.45 -11.98 13.49
N LEU A 49 -27.45 -11.91 12.62
CA LEU A 49 -27.06 -13.01 11.73
C LEU A 49 -26.58 -14.23 12.52
N LEU A 50 -25.85 -14.00 13.60
CA LEU A 50 -25.30 -15.03 14.48
C LEU A 50 -26.41 -15.84 15.17
N LYS A 51 -27.50 -15.18 15.57
CA LYS A 51 -28.67 -15.84 16.18
C LYS A 51 -29.46 -16.69 15.17
N SER A 52 -29.50 -16.29 13.91
CA SER A 52 -30.26 -16.99 12.87
C SER A 52 -29.47 -18.07 12.12
N SER A 53 -28.17 -18.24 12.43
CA SER A 53 -27.30 -19.18 11.72
C SER A 53 -27.11 -20.47 12.53
N GLU A 54 -27.35 -21.60 11.88
CA GLU A 54 -27.18 -22.95 12.43
C GLU A 54 -25.72 -23.44 12.42
N SER A 55 -24.85 -22.77 11.67
CA SER A 55 -23.42 -23.08 11.58
C SER A 55 -22.59 -21.84 11.24
N SER A 56 -21.28 -21.93 11.46
CA SER A 56 -20.33 -20.87 11.10
C SER A 56 -20.21 -20.66 9.60
N GLU A 57 -20.38 -21.73 8.81
CA GLU A 57 -20.48 -21.65 7.36
C GLU A 57 -21.74 -20.91 6.93
N ARG A 58 -22.88 -21.20 7.57
CA ARG A 58 -24.13 -20.49 7.28
C ARG A 58 -24.00 -19.00 7.58
N LEU A 59 -23.38 -18.66 8.71
CA LEU A 59 -23.11 -17.28 9.09
C LEU A 59 -22.31 -16.56 7.99
N LEU A 60 -21.25 -17.17 7.47
CA LEU A 60 -20.45 -16.58 6.38
C LEU A 60 -21.27 -16.41 5.09
N ILE A 61 -22.11 -17.39 4.75
CA ILE A 61 -23.01 -17.31 3.59
C ILE A 61 -24.00 -16.14 3.75
N GLU A 62 -24.61 -15.95 4.92
CA GLU A 62 -25.52 -14.84 5.17
C GLU A 62 -24.81 -13.47 5.14
N ILE A 63 -23.59 -13.38 5.70
CA ILE A 63 -22.75 -12.18 5.55
C ILE A 63 -22.53 -11.87 4.07
N SER A 64 -22.21 -12.87 3.25
CA SER A 64 -21.95 -12.69 1.82
C SER A 64 -23.15 -12.16 1.02
N ARG A 65 -24.38 -12.42 1.51
CA ARG A 65 -25.66 -11.96 0.93
C ARG A 65 -26.01 -10.53 1.31
N THR A 66 -25.33 -9.93 2.28
CA THR A 66 -25.55 -8.52 2.66
C THR A 66 -25.25 -7.61 1.45
N SER A 67 -26.25 -6.84 1.01
CA SER A 67 -26.19 -6.01 -0.20
C SER A 67 -25.16 -4.89 -0.06
N ALA A 68 -25.25 -4.12 1.02
CA ALA A 68 -24.35 -3.01 1.32
C ALA A 68 -22.89 -3.50 1.44
N GLN A 69 -22.06 -3.10 0.47
CA GLN A 69 -20.67 -3.55 0.39
C GLN A 69 -19.85 -3.18 1.63
N TRP A 70 -19.99 -1.95 2.13
CA TRP A 70 -19.29 -1.51 3.33
C TRP A 70 -19.64 -2.38 4.53
N MET A 71 -20.94 -2.59 4.79
CA MET A 71 -21.42 -3.44 5.89
C MET A 71 -20.89 -4.87 5.76
N ARG A 72 -20.99 -5.47 4.57
CA ARG A 72 -20.48 -6.83 4.30
C ARG A 72 -18.98 -6.95 4.62
N ILE A 73 -18.18 -5.95 4.25
CA ILE A 73 -16.75 -5.91 4.56
C ILE A 73 -16.51 -5.87 6.08
N GLN A 74 -17.25 -5.04 6.81
CA GLN A 74 -17.09 -4.95 8.27
C GLN A 74 -17.54 -6.24 8.96
N LEU A 75 -18.66 -6.83 8.53
CA LEU A 75 -19.13 -8.13 9.02
C LEU A 75 -18.09 -9.24 8.78
N ALA A 76 -17.40 -9.25 7.64
CA ALA A 76 -16.31 -10.18 7.36
C ALA A 76 -15.09 -9.97 8.30
N ARG A 77 -14.81 -8.72 8.70
CA ARG A 77 -13.77 -8.42 9.70
C ARG A 77 -14.15 -8.95 11.08
N VAL A 78 -15.42 -8.77 11.49
CA VAL A 78 -15.93 -9.33 12.75
C VAL A 78 -15.92 -10.87 12.71
N PHE A 79 -16.36 -11.47 11.61
CA PHE A 79 -16.30 -12.92 11.38
C PHE A 79 -14.87 -13.45 11.55
N ARG A 80 -13.87 -12.80 10.94
CA ARG A 80 -12.46 -13.20 11.12
C ARG A 80 -12.05 -13.22 12.59
N LYS A 81 -12.46 -12.23 13.39
CA LYS A 81 -12.06 -12.13 14.80
C LYS A 81 -12.71 -13.21 15.68
N TYR A 82 -13.98 -13.53 15.42
CA TYR A 82 -14.74 -14.47 16.24
C TYR A 82 -14.67 -15.93 15.76
N VAL A 83 -14.51 -16.15 14.46
CA VAL A 83 -14.76 -17.46 13.83
C VAL A 83 -13.51 -18.06 13.20
N SER A 84 -12.74 -17.27 12.44
CA SER A 84 -11.56 -17.79 11.71
C SER A 84 -10.46 -16.73 11.59
N PRO A 85 -9.62 -16.58 12.63
CA PRO A 85 -8.50 -15.64 12.62
C PRO A 85 -7.47 -15.91 11.51
N GLU A 86 -7.32 -17.17 11.12
CA GLU A 86 -6.43 -17.65 10.07
C GLU A 86 -6.92 -17.32 8.66
N THR A 87 -8.22 -17.14 8.43
CA THR A 87 -8.73 -16.79 7.09
C THR A 87 -8.58 -15.28 6.83
N PRO A 88 -7.85 -14.86 5.77
CA PRO A 88 -7.68 -13.45 5.45
C PRO A 88 -9.00 -12.77 5.06
N VAL A 89 -9.20 -11.52 5.51
CA VAL A 89 -10.41 -10.74 5.16
C VAL A 89 -10.53 -10.56 3.65
N GLU A 90 -9.42 -10.42 2.91
CA GLU A 90 -9.43 -10.32 1.44
C GLU A 90 -9.99 -11.55 0.75
N MET A 91 -9.91 -12.73 1.38
CA MET A 91 -10.61 -13.92 0.91
C MET A 91 -12.08 -13.87 1.27
N LEU A 92 -12.40 -13.60 2.54
CA LEU A 92 -13.79 -13.56 3.07
C LEU A 92 -14.68 -12.55 2.32
N LYS A 93 -14.12 -11.46 1.80
CA LYS A 93 -14.85 -10.44 1.02
C LYS A 93 -15.31 -10.93 -0.36
N LYS A 94 -14.73 -12.00 -0.90
CA LYS A 94 -15.04 -12.52 -2.25
C LYS A 94 -16.35 -13.33 -2.23
N LYS A 95 -17.50 -12.65 -2.21
CA LYS A 95 -18.83 -13.28 -2.11
C LYS A 95 -19.10 -14.39 -3.12
N THR A 96 -18.52 -14.33 -4.32
CA THR A 96 -18.69 -15.35 -5.37
C THR A 96 -17.97 -16.67 -5.05
N LYS A 97 -17.00 -16.64 -4.14
CA LYS A 97 -16.19 -17.79 -3.71
C LYS A 97 -16.58 -18.32 -2.33
N VAL A 98 -17.70 -17.86 -1.76
CA VAL A 98 -18.06 -18.20 -0.38
C VAL A 98 -18.19 -19.71 -0.14
N ARG A 99 -18.74 -20.46 -1.11
CA ARG A 99 -18.84 -21.92 -1.03
C ARG A 99 -17.47 -22.58 -1.01
N GLU A 100 -16.61 -22.21 -1.97
CA GLU A 100 -15.20 -22.66 -2.03
C GLU A 100 -14.43 -22.37 -0.74
N ILE A 101 -14.72 -21.24 -0.07
CA ILE A 101 -14.10 -20.90 1.21
C ILE A 101 -14.59 -21.84 2.31
N CYS A 102 -15.89 -22.10 2.40
CA CYS A 102 -16.43 -23.05 3.38
C CYS A 102 -15.88 -24.47 3.13
N ASP A 103 -15.85 -24.93 1.89
CA ASP A 103 -15.39 -26.28 1.54
C ASP A 103 -13.91 -26.51 1.92
N ASN A 104 -13.06 -25.49 1.74
CA ASN A 104 -11.62 -25.62 1.98
C ASN A 104 -11.18 -25.24 3.40
N PHE A 105 -11.87 -24.31 4.07
CA PHE A 105 -11.44 -23.74 5.35
C PHE A 105 -12.47 -23.89 6.47
N GLY A 106 -13.69 -24.33 6.15
CA GLY A 106 -14.80 -24.44 7.10
C GLY A 106 -14.53 -25.38 8.27
N SER A 107 -13.68 -26.40 8.08
CA SER A 107 -13.22 -27.29 9.14
C SER A 107 -12.41 -26.57 10.23
N GLY A 108 -11.79 -25.44 9.92
CA GLY A 108 -11.08 -24.59 10.88
C GLY A 108 -11.98 -23.55 11.56
N PHE A 109 -13.23 -23.38 11.12
CA PHE A 109 -14.13 -22.40 11.71
C PHE A 109 -14.51 -22.81 13.13
N ARG A 110 -14.40 -21.85 14.06
CA ARG A 110 -14.90 -22.05 15.42
C ARG A 110 -16.38 -22.47 15.38
N PRO A 111 -16.80 -23.48 16.16
CA PRO A 111 -18.20 -23.90 16.23
C PRO A 111 -19.15 -22.74 16.56
N ILE A 112 -20.31 -22.73 15.92
CA ILE A 112 -21.24 -21.59 16.00
C ILE A 112 -21.71 -21.30 17.44
N GLN A 113 -21.85 -22.35 18.26
CA GLN A 113 -22.29 -22.25 19.65
C GLN A 113 -21.23 -21.56 20.53
N GLU A 114 -19.95 -21.84 20.28
CA GLU A 114 -18.85 -21.15 20.97
C GLU A 114 -18.76 -19.69 20.54
N VAL A 115 -19.01 -19.40 19.27
CA VAL A 115 -19.06 -18.02 18.75
C VAL A 115 -20.22 -17.25 19.42
N GLN A 116 -21.40 -17.85 19.48
CA GLN A 116 -22.58 -17.29 20.15
C GLN A 116 -22.32 -17.02 21.63
N ALA A 117 -21.75 -17.98 22.35
CA ALA A 117 -21.41 -17.84 23.76
C ALA A 117 -20.39 -16.71 23.97
N ALA A 118 -19.29 -16.70 23.21
CA ALA A 118 -18.25 -15.67 23.31
C ALA A 118 -18.80 -14.27 22.99
N TYR A 119 -19.59 -14.13 21.93
CA TYR A 119 -20.19 -12.87 21.53
C TYR A 119 -21.14 -12.31 22.60
N ALA A 120 -21.90 -13.19 23.28
CA ALA A 120 -22.82 -12.80 24.35
C ALA A 120 -22.12 -12.30 25.64
N THR A 121 -20.84 -12.61 25.84
CA THR A 121 -20.08 -12.09 27.00
C THR A 121 -19.66 -10.62 26.85
N ARG A 122 -19.81 -10.05 25.65
CA ARG A 122 -19.37 -8.69 25.33
C ARG A 122 -20.56 -7.74 25.23
N PRO A 123 -20.42 -6.47 25.62
CA PRO A 123 -21.45 -5.46 25.38
C PRO A 123 -21.62 -5.21 23.88
N ILE A 124 -22.80 -4.76 23.45
CA ILE A 124 -23.03 -4.39 22.04
C ILE A 124 -22.06 -3.29 21.61
N ARG A 125 -21.87 -2.28 22.48
CA ARG A 125 -20.85 -1.24 22.33
C ARG A 125 -19.51 -1.73 22.88
N ASP A 126 -18.92 -2.71 22.20
CA ASP A 126 -17.62 -3.28 22.55
C ASP A 126 -16.48 -2.36 22.07
N GLU A 127 -16.05 -1.44 22.93
CA GLU A 127 -14.97 -0.48 22.65
C GLU A 127 -13.67 -1.16 22.21
N ALA A 128 -13.32 -2.30 22.82
CA ALA A 128 -12.10 -3.02 22.47
C ALA A 128 -12.17 -3.57 21.04
N LEU A 129 -13.30 -4.14 20.66
CA LEU A 129 -13.50 -4.61 19.30
C LEU A 129 -13.57 -3.43 18.31
N CYS A 130 -14.24 -2.34 18.67
CA CYS A 130 -14.35 -1.15 17.83
C CYS A 130 -12.97 -0.53 17.57
N ALA A 131 -12.11 -0.40 18.59
CA ALA A 131 -10.73 0.05 18.43
C ALA A 131 -9.93 -0.86 17.50
N VAL A 132 -10.03 -2.18 17.67
CA VAL A 132 -9.35 -3.15 16.79
C VAL A 132 -9.85 -3.08 15.34
N LEU A 133 -11.14 -2.80 15.12
CA LEU A 133 -11.68 -2.61 13.77
C LEU A 133 -11.25 -1.25 13.18
N TRP A 134 -11.12 -0.22 14.00
CA TRP A 134 -10.68 1.12 13.62
C TRP A 134 -9.28 1.14 13.03
N GLU A 135 -8.37 0.27 13.51
CA GLU A 135 -7.04 0.10 12.90
C GLU A 135 -7.08 -0.29 11.41
N TYR A 136 -8.22 -0.81 10.92
CA TYR A 136 -8.41 -1.14 9.50
C TYR A 136 -9.08 -0.01 8.69
N LYS A 137 -9.43 1.13 9.31
CA LYS A 137 -10.08 2.28 8.67
C LYS A 137 -9.16 2.91 7.61
N ASP A 138 -7.91 3.15 7.96
CA ASP A 138 -6.95 3.86 7.11
C ASP A 138 -5.83 2.97 6.54
N ARG A 139 -5.98 1.64 6.59
CA ARG A 139 -4.99 0.72 5.97
C ARG A 139 -4.91 0.96 4.46
N GLY A 140 -3.71 1.26 3.97
CA GLY A 140 -3.43 1.59 2.56
C GLY A 140 -3.50 3.08 2.23
N LYS A 141 -4.21 3.89 3.03
CA LYS A 141 -4.37 5.33 2.81
C LYS A 141 -3.04 6.08 2.80
N LYS A 142 -2.12 5.74 3.72
CA LYS A 142 -0.79 6.39 3.83
C LYS A 142 0.02 6.31 2.53
N GLY A 143 -0.08 5.20 1.79
CA GLY A 143 0.60 5.03 0.50
C GLY A 143 -0.05 5.86 -0.61
N TYR A 144 -1.38 5.99 -0.62
CA TYR A 144 -2.09 6.85 -1.57
C TYR A 144 -1.86 8.33 -1.28
N ASP A 145 -1.86 8.73 -0.01
CA ASP A 145 -1.56 10.09 0.40
C ASP A 145 -0.13 10.49 -0.04
N LEU A 146 0.81 9.55 -0.05
CA LEU A 146 2.18 9.74 -0.53
C LEU A 146 2.25 10.04 -2.03
N THR A 147 1.60 9.22 -2.87
CA THR A 147 1.61 9.42 -4.34
C THR A 147 0.82 10.65 -4.75
N GLU A 148 -0.29 10.97 -4.07
CA GLU A 148 -1.04 12.21 -4.33
C GLU A 148 -0.22 13.47 -4.01
N ARG A 149 0.52 13.47 -2.89
CA ARG A 149 1.45 14.55 -2.55
C ARG A 149 2.56 14.68 -3.59
N LEU A 150 3.14 13.55 -4.02
CA LEU A 150 4.11 13.53 -5.12
C LEU A 150 3.53 14.21 -6.37
N PHE A 151 2.33 13.83 -6.81
CA PHE A 151 1.74 14.37 -8.04
C PHE A 151 1.45 15.87 -7.94
N SER A 152 1.01 16.34 -6.77
CA SER A 152 0.81 17.76 -6.52
C SER A 152 2.13 18.53 -6.57
N MET A 153 3.17 18.05 -5.87
CA MET A 153 4.49 18.67 -5.89
C MET A 153 5.10 18.67 -7.30
N TRP A 154 4.93 17.56 -8.04
CA TRP A 154 5.45 17.42 -9.39
C TRP A 154 4.83 18.44 -10.34
N ARG A 155 3.50 18.53 -10.40
CA ARG A 155 2.79 19.47 -11.28
C ARG A 155 3.14 20.92 -10.98
N SER A 156 3.46 21.24 -9.72
CA SER A 156 3.90 22.58 -9.34
C SER A 156 5.34 22.88 -9.77
N ARG A 157 6.23 21.87 -9.80
CA ARG A 157 7.67 22.06 -10.01
C ARG A 157 8.10 21.87 -11.46
N PHE A 158 7.48 20.91 -12.16
CA PHE A 158 7.76 20.55 -13.54
C PHE A 158 6.48 20.62 -14.37
N PRO A 159 5.88 21.82 -14.54
CA PRO A 159 4.61 21.98 -15.27
C PRO A 159 4.68 21.49 -16.72
N GLU A 160 5.88 21.45 -17.31
CA GLU A 160 6.15 20.97 -18.66
C GLU A 160 6.22 19.44 -18.78
N LEU A 161 6.39 18.73 -17.67
CA LEU A 161 6.50 17.26 -17.63
C LEU A 161 5.19 16.64 -17.11
N GLU A 162 4.70 15.62 -17.82
CA GLU A 162 3.49 14.90 -17.40
C GLU A 162 3.86 13.79 -16.43
N ILE A 163 3.19 13.74 -15.26
CA ILE A 163 3.22 12.59 -14.35
C ILE A 163 1.86 11.88 -14.37
N LYS A 164 1.89 10.56 -14.60
CA LYS A 164 0.70 9.68 -14.54
C LYS A 164 0.86 8.66 -13.43
N GLY A 165 -0.24 8.35 -12.76
CA GLY A 165 -0.36 7.31 -11.75
C GLY A 165 -1.82 7.15 -11.30
N PRO A 166 -2.14 6.11 -10.51
CA PRO A 166 -3.47 5.97 -9.94
C PRO A 166 -3.80 7.13 -8.99
N SER A 167 -5.02 7.63 -9.04
CA SER A 167 -5.56 8.56 -8.04
C SER A 167 -6.30 7.77 -6.96
N GLY A 168 -5.99 8.00 -5.68
CA GLY A 168 -6.52 7.19 -4.57
C GLY A 168 -6.32 5.68 -4.76
N ALA A 169 -7.35 4.88 -4.46
CA ALA A 169 -7.35 3.42 -4.62
C ALA A 169 -7.47 2.93 -6.09
N GLY A 170 -6.97 3.70 -7.05
CA GLY A 170 -6.89 3.33 -8.45
C GLY A 170 -6.00 2.11 -8.69
N LYS A 171 -6.12 1.48 -9.87
CA LYS A 171 -5.23 0.39 -10.27
C LYS A 171 -3.88 0.96 -10.69
N ASP A 172 -2.81 0.29 -10.29
CA ASP A 172 -1.44 0.58 -10.73
C ASP A 172 -1.34 0.60 -12.27
N ILE A 173 -0.37 1.37 -12.77
CA ILE A 173 -0.07 1.40 -14.21
C ILE A 173 0.64 0.09 -14.55
N LEU A 174 0.15 -0.60 -15.58
CA LEU A 174 0.83 -1.80 -16.08
C LEU A 174 1.86 -1.39 -17.13
N MET A 175 3.03 -2.02 -17.12
CA MET A 175 4.10 -1.70 -18.07
C MET A 175 3.66 -1.88 -19.54
N GLU A 176 2.75 -2.80 -19.86
CA GLU A 176 2.17 -2.91 -21.22
C GLU A 176 1.47 -1.65 -21.71
N GLN A 177 0.95 -0.82 -20.80
CA GLN A 177 0.28 0.44 -21.12
C GLN A 177 1.29 1.57 -21.41
N VAL A 178 2.54 1.40 -20.96
CA VAL A 178 3.63 2.35 -21.15
C VAL A 178 4.47 1.94 -22.36
N PHE A 179 4.82 0.67 -22.42
CA PHE A 179 5.64 0.02 -23.42
C PHE A 179 4.90 -1.25 -23.92
N PRO A 180 4.21 -1.19 -25.07
CA PRO A 180 3.35 -2.29 -25.54
C PRO A 180 4.06 -3.63 -25.75
N ASP A 181 5.37 -3.63 -25.99
CA ASP A 181 6.23 -4.79 -26.20
C ASP A 181 7.07 -5.16 -24.97
N TYR A 182 6.73 -4.61 -23.80
CA TYR A 182 7.45 -4.89 -22.58
C TYR A 182 7.37 -6.39 -22.19
N PRO A 183 8.51 -7.06 -21.90
CA PRO A 183 8.55 -8.52 -21.70
C PRO A 183 7.62 -9.05 -20.61
N ASN A 184 7.43 -8.28 -19.54
CA ASN A 184 6.52 -8.60 -18.44
C ASN A 184 5.32 -7.63 -18.44
N PRO A 185 4.30 -7.86 -19.28
CA PRO A 185 3.24 -6.87 -19.53
C PRO A 185 2.45 -6.49 -18.27
N LYS A 186 2.36 -7.41 -17.30
CA LYS A 186 1.60 -7.25 -16.06
C LYS A 186 2.38 -6.61 -14.92
N ARG A 187 3.63 -6.17 -15.16
CA ARG A 187 4.43 -5.46 -14.15
C ARG A 187 3.72 -4.18 -13.72
N PRO A 188 3.30 -4.05 -12.44
CA PRO A 188 2.69 -2.82 -11.95
C PRO A 188 3.78 -1.80 -11.58
N VAL A 189 3.51 -0.52 -11.85
CA VAL A 189 4.31 0.63 -11.43
C VAL A 189 3.39 1.73 -10.88
N ASP A 190 3.91 2.50 -9.93
CA ASP A 190 3.11 3.49 -9.20
C ASP A 190 2.94 4.79 -10.00
N PHE A 191 3.94 5.18 -10.79
CA PHE A 191 3.83 6.35 -11.66
C PHE A 191 4.79 6.31 -12.84
N VAL A 192 4.51 7.15 -13.84
CA VAL A 192 5.33 7.33 -15.04
C VAL A 192 5.46 8.82 -15.34
N ILE A 193 6.67 9.26 -15.67
CA ILE A 193 6.97 10.64 -16.05
C ILE A 193 7.26 10.68 -17.55
N TYR A 194 6.57 11.58 -18.25
CA TYR A 194 6.69 11.80 -19.68
C TYR A 194 7.15 13.22 -19.98
N ASP A 195 7.93 13.36 -21.05
CA ASP A 195 8.20 14.65 -21.69
C ASP A 195 7.13 14.96 -22.75
N ASN A 196 6.24 15.90 -22.44
CA ASN A 196 5.21 16.31 -23.39
C ASN A 196 5.78 17.05 -24.61
N ASN A 197 6.96 17.65 -24.49
CA ASN A 197 7.59 18.40 -25.57
C ASN A 197 8.34 17.50 -26.55
N ASN A 198 8.59 16.24 -26.18
CA ASN A 198 9.35 15.29 -27.00
C ASN A 198 8.54 14.02 -27.28
N ASN A 199 7.43 14.16 -28.00
CA ASN A 199 6.56 13.06 -28.43
C ASN A 199 6.17 12.10 -27.28
N ARG A 200 5.99 12.65 -26.07
CA ARG A 200 5.64 11.88 -24.87
C ARG A 200 6.67 10.79 -24.54
N ALA A 201 7.95 11.11 -24.71
CA ALA A 201 9.05 10.23 -24.33
C ALA A 201 8.99 9.89 -22.83
N VAL A 202 9.19 8.62 -22.48
CA VAL A 202 9.21 8.16 -21.09
C VAL A 202 10.55 8.55 -20.46
N LEU A 203 10.52 9.47 -19.51
CA LEU A 203 11.71 9.95 -18.80
C LEU A 203 12.04 9.06 -17.60
N ALA A 204 11.02 8.69 -16.82
CA ALA A 204 11.22 7.86 -15.64
C ALA A 204 10.00 6.99 -15.31
N ILE A 205 10.28 5.83 -14.75
CA ILE A 205 9.32 4.92 -14.13
C ILE A 205 9.46 5.01 -12.62
N GLY A 206 8.33 5.10 -11.91
CA GLY A 206 8.25 5.38 -10.50
C GLY A 206 7.66 4.25 -9.67
N LEU A 207 8.30 3.99 -8.53
CA LEU A 207 7.85 3.04 -7.50
C LEU A 207 7.75 3.80 -6.17
N ALA A 208 6.60 3.76 -5.51
CA ALA A 208 6.29 4.57 -4.34
C ALA A 208 5.85 3.73 -3.13
N ARG A 209 6.40 4.03 -1.96
CA ARG A 209 6.08 3.35 -0.70
C ARG A 209 6.21 4.25 0.52
N TYR A 210 5.33 3.98 1.49
CA TYR A 210 5.39 4.57 2.82
C TYR A 210 5.70 3.49 3.87
N ASP A 211 6.86 3.60 4.50
CA ASP A 211 7.37 2.68 5.53
C ASP A 211 7.07 3.21 6.94
N SER A 212 6.00 2.72 7.57
CA SER A 212 5.42 3.33 8.77
C SER A 212 5.94 2.82 10.12
N ASP A 213 6.25 1.52 10.24
CA ASP A 213 6.72 0.86 11.47
C ASP A 213 6.99 -0.60 11.08
N ARG A 214 8.24 -1.08 11.09
CA ARG A 214 8.55 -2.46 10.66
C ARG A 214 9.34 -3.20 11.74
N GLY A 215 8.90 -4.42 12.04
CA GLY A 215 9.66 -5.43 12.78
C GLY A 215 9.70 -6.76 12.00
N GLY A 216 10.84 -7.46 12.06
CA GLY A 216 11.03 -8.84 11.59
C GLY A 216 11.12 -9.05 10.07
N ALA A 217 11.16 -10.33 9.68
CA ALA A 217 11.49 -10.98 8.38
C ALA A 217 10.98 -10.35 7.05
N GLN A 218 10.18 -9.28 7.09
CA GLN A 218 9.82 -8.48 5.91
C GLN A 218 10.85 -7.42 5.53
N GLU A 219 11.89 -7.21 6.33
CA GLU A 219 13.01 -6.32 6.02
C GLU A 219 13.91 -6.91 4.90
N ASP A 220 14.17 -8.22 4.94
CA ASP A 220 15.18 -8.89 4.10
C ASP A 220 14.77 -9.09 2.62
N ASP A 221 13.50 -9.42 2.32
CA ASP A 221 13.09 -9.81 0.96
C ASP A 221 12.85 -8.63 -0.02
N ARG A 222 12.68 -7.41 0.50
CA ARG A 222 12.11 -6.28 -0.28
C ARG A 222 13.12 -5.52 -1.14
N PRO A 223 14.32 -5.18 -0.66
CA PRO A 223 15.34 -4.55 -1.50
C PRO A 223 15.69 -5.40 -2.73
N GLY A 224 15.73 -6.73 -2.57
CA GLY A 224 15.95 -7.68 -3.67
C GLY A 224 14.84 -7.61 -4.73
N GLY A 225 13.58 -7.51 -4.31
CA GLY A 225 12.45 -7.32 -5.22
C GLY A 225 12.51 -6.01 -6.01
N TYR A 226 12.92 -4.91 -5.37
CA TYR A 226 13.07 -3.61 -6.05
C TYR A 226 14.24 -3.57 -7.01
N ARG A 227 15.37 -4.17 -6.63
CA ARG A 227 16.52 -4.31 -7.50
C ARG A 227 16.15 -5.05 -8.78
N ASN A 228 15.52 -6.22 -8.66
CA ASN A 228 15.06 -6.99 -9.82
C ASN A 228 14.10 -6.19 -10.72
N CYS A 229 13.21 -5.38 -10.12
CA CYS A 229 12.30 -4.54 -10.89
C CYS A 229 13.03 -3.40 -11.62
N ALA A 230 14.00 -2.76 -10.98
CA ALA A 230 14.80 -1.71 -11.61
C ALA A 230 15.65 -2.27 -12.74
N ASP A 231 16.31 -3.41 -12.51
CA ASP A 231 17.13 -4.09 -13.52
C ASP A 231 16.29 -4.44 -14.77
N GLU A 232 15.08 -5.00 -14.58
CA GLU A 232 14.15 -5.31 -15.68
C GLU A 232 13.81 -4.06 -16.52
N ILE A 233 13.51 -2.93 -15.87
CA ILE A 233 13.17 -1.66 -16.54
C ILE A 233 14.39 -1.10 -17.28
N LEU A 234 15.57 -1.10 -16.64
CA LEU A 234 16.79 -0.54 -17.20
C LEU A 234 17.35 -1.39 -18.35
N GLU A 235 17.23 -2.72 -18.28
CA GLU A 235 17.57 -3.63 -19.38
C GLU A 235 16.66 -3.42 -20.60
N TYR A 236 15.35 -3.26 -20.36
CA TYR A 236 14.42 -2.90 -21.42
C TYR A 236 14.79 -1.53 -22.05
N ALA A 237 15.04 -0.52 -21.22
CA ALA A 237 15.42 0.80 -21.69
C ALA A 237 16.71 0.75 -22.54
N LYS A 238 17.72 0.01 -22.07
CA LYS A 238 18.99 -0.18 -22.78
C LYS A 238 18.80 -0.88 -24.13
N SER A 239 18.01 -1.96 -24.18
CA SER A 239 17.78 -2.72 -25.43
C SER A 239 16.99 -1.92 -26.48
N HIS A 240 16.18 -0.96 -26.04
CA HIS A 240 15.39 -0.09 -26.91
C HIS A 240 16.01 1.31 -27.11
N ASN A 241 17.26 1.50 -26.66
CA ASN A 241 17.99 2.78 -26.73
C ASN A 241 17.22 3.97 -26.12
N LEU A 242 16.49 3.70 -25.03
CA LEU A 242 15.76 4.69 -24.25
C LEU A 242 16.63 5.25 -23.14
N LYS A 243 16.42 6.52 -22.80
CA LYS A 243 17.10 7.18 -21.67
C LYS A 243 16.41 6.97 -20.32
N THR A 244 15.29 6.23 -20.32
CA THR A 244 14.40 6.00 -19.19
C THR A 244 15.15 5.67 -17.90
N LYS A 245 14.72 6.31 -16.82
CA LYS A 245 15.27 6.17 -15.47
C LYS A 245 14.28 5.50 -14.52
N VAL A 246 14.73 5.17 -13.32
CA VAL A 246 13.89 4.62 -12.26
C VAL A 246 13.94 5.53 -11.04
N ILE A 247 12.77 5.87 -10.48
CA ILE A 247 12.62 6.64 -9.25
C ILE A 247 11.95 5.77 -8.19
N PHE A 248 12.60 5.64 -7.05
CA PHE A 248 12.02 5.07 -5.84
C PHE A 248 11.65 6.20 -4.87
N LEU A 249 10.36 6.46 -4.72
CA LEU A 249 9.83 7.30 -3.65
C LEU A 249 9.59 6.42 -2.42
N ASN A 250 10.57 6.35 -1.52
CA ASN A 250 10.38 5.68 -0.24
C ASN A 250 10.38 6.72 0.88
N ASP A 251 9.35 6.74 1.72
CA ASP A 251 9.18 7.75 2.77
C ASP A 251 8.65 7.11 4.07
N GLY A 252 8.81 7.78 5.20
CA GLY A 252 8.30 7.35 6.51
C GLY A 252 9.38 6.90 7.50
N PRO A 253 9.00 6.74 8.78
CA PRO A 253 9.94 6.49 9.87
C PRO A 253 10.65 5.13 9.80
N GLY A 254 10.11 4.16 9.07
CA GLY A 254 10.75 2.85 8.88
C GLY A 254 12.10 2.95 8.19
N LEU A 255 12.36 4.01 7.39
CA LEU A 255 13.68 4.27 6.81
C LEU A 255 14.77 4.47 7.87
N LEU A 256 14.41 4.93 9.08
CA LEU A 256 15.35 5.16 10.17
C LEU A 256 15.64 3.89 10.98
N LEU A 257 15.01 2.77 10.64
CA LEU A 257 15.12 1.51 11.36
C LEU A 257 16.01 0.53 10.58
N GLY A 258 16.81 -0.24 11.34
CA GLY A 258 17.58 -1.36 10.81
C GLY A 258 18.54 -0.96 9.68
N SER A 259 18.57 -1.77 8.60
CA SER A 259 19.44 -1.55 7.44
C SER A 259 18.75 -0.81 6.29
N MET A 260 17.47 -0.47 6.43
CA MET A 260 16.65 0.01 5.31
C MET A 260 17.29 1.19 4.57
N TRP A 261 17.77 2.20 5.29
CA TRP A 261 18.46 3.34 4.67
C TRP A 261 19.65 2.89 3.81
N ASP A 262 20.47 1.99 4.34
CA ASP A 262 21.68 1.49 3.67
C ASP A 262 21.33 0.62 2.46
N ASP A 263 20.26 -0.15 2.53
CA ASP A 263 19.83 -1.01 1.44
C ASP A 263 19.27 -0.20 0.26
N TYR A 264 18.53 0.86 0.54
CA TYR A 264 18.11 1.80 -0.50
C TYR A 264 19.28 2.64 -1.04
N ALA A 265 20.25 3.00 -0.20
CA ALA A 265 21.47 3.67 -0.67
C ALA A 265 22.25 2.78 -1.66
N LYS A 266 22.44 1.49 -1.33
CA LYS A 266 23.06 0.51 -2.25
C LYS A 266 22.25 0.31 -3.53
N LEU A 267 20.91 0.34 -3.43
CA LEU A 267 20.03 0.26 -4.61
C LEU A 267 20.27 1.44 -5.54
N GLU A 268 20.35 2.66 -5.02
CA GLU A 268 20.66 3.85 -5.83
C GLU A 268 22.05 3.74 -6.48
N GLU A 269 23.06 3.39 -5.71
CA GLU A 269 24.44 3.21 -6.18
C GLU A 269 24.52 2.20 -7.34
N SER A 270 23.78 1.08 -7.23
CA SER A 270 23.75 0.03 -8.26
C SER A 270 23.22 0.50 -9.62
N GLY A 271 22.43 1.59 -9.64
CA GLY A 271 21.83 2.14 -10.85
C GLY A 271 22.76 3.02 -11.68
N ASN A 272 23.98 3.30 -11.21
CA ASN A 272 24.98 4.13 -11.90
C ASN A 272 24.38 5.45 -12.47
N GLY A 273 23.62 6.17 -11.64
CA GLY A 273 22.97 7.44 -11.99
C GLY A 273 21.62 7.33 -12.75
N LYS A 274 21.16 6.12 -13.08
CA LYS A 274 19.84 5.85 -13.67
C LYS A 274 18.76 5.49 -12.66
N ILE A 275 19.14 5.12 -11.44
CA ILE A 275 18.23 4.95 -10.30
C ILE A 275 18.35 6.19 -9.41
N MET A 276 17.22 6.64 -8.87
CA MET A 276 17.18 7.64 -7.81
C MET A 276 16.26 7.17 -6.69
N VAL A 277 16.75 7.18 -5.46
CA VAL A 277 15.94 6.99 -4.26
C VAL A 277 15.74 8.34 -3.59
N LEU A 278 14.51 8.62 -3.17
CA LEU A 278 14.17 9.85 -2.45
C LEU A 278 12.95 9.69 -1.56
N THR A 279 12.82 10.61 -0.61
CA THR A 279 11.57 10.90 0.13
C THR A 279 10.86 12.09 -0.50
N LEU A 280 9.64 12.43 -0.06
CA LEU A 280 8.96 13.65 -0.54
C LEU A 280 9.79 14.92 -0.29
N ARG A 281 10.45 15.00 0.86
CA ARG A 281 11.22 16.18 1.27
C ARG A 281 12.49 16.40 0.44
N MET A 282 13.00 15.34 -0.17
CA MET A 282 14.19 15.40 -1.02
C MET A 282 13.89 15.82 -2.48
N ILE A 283 12.63 15.78 -2.92
CA ILE A 283 12.24 16.12 -4.30
C ILE A 283 12.77 17.49 -4.76
N PRO A 284 12.63 18.58 -3.97
CA PRO A 284 13.09 19.90 -4.40
C PRO A 284 14.60 20.01 -4.59
N GLU A 285 15.39 19.15 -3.95
CA GLU A 285 16.85 19.18 -4.03
C GLU A 285 17.38 18.20 -5.08
N ARG A 286 16.81 16.99 -5.14
CA ARG A 286 17.38 15.89 -5.93
C ARG A 286 16.87 15.79 -7.36
N ILE A 287 15.59 16.07 -7.59
CA ILE A 287 15.01 15.94 -8.93
C ILE A 287 15.26 17.23 -9.70
N THR A 288 15.93 17.11 -10.85
CA THR A 288 16.15 18.20 -11.80
C THR A 288 15.83 17.75 -13.22
N THR A 289 15.46 18.71 -14.07
CA THR A 289 15.17 18.49 -15.49
C THR A 289 16.41 17.96 -16.21
N GLU A 290 17.62 18.44 -15.87
CA GLU A 290 18.88 17.96 -16.43
C GLU A 290 19.09 16.48 -16.14
N TRP A 291 18.80 16.03 -14.91
CA TRP A 291 18.89 14.61 -14.60
C TRP A 291 17.84 13.84 -15.39
N LEU A 292 16.59 14.29 -15.49
CA LEU A 292 15.56 13.54 -16.23
C LEU A 292 15.91 13.35 -17.72
N HIS A 293 16.59 14.31 -18.35
CA HIS A 293 16.95 14.25 -19.78
C HIS A 293 18.32 13.64 -20.11
N SER A 294 19.15 13.32 -19.10
CA SER A 294 20.52 12.81 -19.32
C SER A 294 20.56 11.39 -19.90
#